data_AF-A0A120GAT6-F1
#
_entry.id   AF-A0A120GAT6-F1
#
_cell.length_a   1.000
_cell.length_b   1.000
_cell.length_c   1.000
_cell.angle_alpha   90.00
_cell.angle_beta   90.00
_cell.angle_gamma   90.00
#
_symmetry.space_group_name_H-M   'P 1'
#
loop_
_entity.id
_entity.type
_entity.pdbx_description
1 polymer ?
#
loop_
_entity_poly.entity_id
_entity_poly.type
_entity_poly.pdbx_seq_one_letter_code
_entity_poly.pdbx_strand_id
1 'polypeptide(L)' 'MTLTRDQELWGMALWVEKHHGDAGHEFIASKIDQLTRAGEVNGAKLWQDVAQRYERLGERTSHSS' A
#
# COMPACT_ATOMS: atom_id res chain seq x y z
N MET A 1 -16.85 -13.84 -9.32
CA MET A 1 -15.83 -14.08 -8.30
C MET A 1 -15.53 -12.74 -7.63
N THR A 2 -15.69 -12.64 -6.32
CA THR A 2 -15.34 -11.43 -5.55
C THR A 2 -13.85 -11.48 -5.22
N LEU A 3 -13.13 -10.37 -5.35
CA LEU A 3 -11.73 -10.28 -4.92
C LEU A 3 -11.65 -10.65 -3.44
N THR A 4 -10.65 -11.46 -3.06
CA THR A 4 -10.36 -11.66 -1.65
C THR A 4 -9.72 -10.42 -1.07
N ARG A 5 -9.82 -10.23 0.25
CA ARG A 5 -9.21 -9.08 0.93
C ARG A 5 -7.71 -8.95 0.64
N ASP A 6 -7.00 -10.08 0.55
CA ASP A 6 -5.57 -10.08 0.23
C ASP A 6 -5.30 -9.63 -1.21
N GLN A 7 -6.14 -10.06 -2.17
CA GLN A 7 -6.03 -9.63 -3.57
C GLN A 7 -6.30 -8.12 -3.74
N GLU A 8 -7.25 -7.57 -2.98
CA GLU A 8 -7.48 -6.11 -2.95
C GLU A 8 -6.24 -5.36 -2.48
N LEU A 9 -5.62 -5.80 -1.38
CA LEU A 9 -4.42 -5.17 -0.82
C LEU A 9 -3.23 -5.23 -1.79
N TRP A 10 -3.03 -6.37 -2.46
CA TRP A 10 -2.01 -6.49 -3.52
C TRP A 10 -2.33 -5.60 -4.72
N GLY A 11 -3.60 -5.51 -5.14
CA GLY A 11 -4.03 -4.62 -6.22
C GLY A 11 -3.75 -3.15 -5.91
N MET A 12 -3.99 -2.74 -4.66
CA MET A 12 -3.68 -1.38 -4.20
C MET A 12 -2.17 -1.12 -4.15
N ALA A 13 -1.37 -2.06 -3.64
CA ALA A 13 0.08 -1.90 -3.61
C ALA A 13 0.68 -1.78 -5.03
N LEU A 14 0.24 -2.62 -5.97
CA LEU A 14 0.64 -2.54 -7.38
C LEU A 14 0.18 -1.24 -8.05
N TRP A 15 -1.01 -0.76 -7.69
CA TRP A 15 -1.49 0.53 -8.17
C TRP A 15 -0.59 1.67 -7.69
N VAL A 16 -0.18 1.66 -6.41
CA VAL A 16 0.76 2.65 -5.88
C VAL A 16 2.10 2.58 -6.61
N GLU A 17 2.65 1.38 -6.82
CA GLU A 17 3.93 1.19 -7.50
C GLU A 17 3.88 1.77 -8.92
N LYS A 18 2.80 1.46 -9.64
CA LYS A 18 2.59 1.93 -11.00
C LYS A 18 2.46 3.45 -11.12
N HIS A 19 1.84 4.13 -10.14
CA HIS A 19 1.54 5.56 -10.25
C HIS A 19 2.54 6.46 -9.52
N HIS A 20 3.23 5.93 -8.51
CA HIS A 20 4.12 6.70 -7.65
C HIS A 20 5.57 6.21 -7.68
N GLY A 21 5.86 4.99 -8.14
CA GLY A 21 7.21 4.45 -8.25
C GLY A 21 8.01 4.61 -6.95
N ASP A 22 9.18 5.23 -7.03
CA ASP A 22 10.06 5.48 -5.88
C ASP A 22 9.38 6.32 -4.76
N ALA A 23 8.41 7.18 -5.12
CA ALA A 23 7.65 7.99 -4.16
C ALA A 23 6.48 7.23 -3.49
N GLY A 24 6.30 5.94 -3.79
CA GLY A 24 5.17 5.15 -3.27
C GLY A 24 5.13 5.05 -1.75
N HIS A 25 6.28 4.94 -1.08
CA HIS A 25 6.37 4.93 0.38
C HIS A 25 5.89 6.25 0.99
N GLU A 26 6.31 7.39 0.45
CA GLU A 26 5.89 8.72 0.92
C GLU A 26 4.39 8.93 0.71
N PHE A 27 3.86 8.48 -0.43
CA PHE A 27 2.43 8.56 -0.72
C PHE A 27 1.60 7.75 0.29
N ILE A 28 2.01 6.49 0.58
CA ILE A 28 1.31 5.64 1.54
C ILE A 28 1.36 6.27 2.95
N ALA A 29 2.53 6.75 3.38
CA ALA A 29 2.68 7.41 4.68
C ALA A 29 1.77 8.64 4.80
N SER A 30 1.73 9.47 3.76
CA SER A 30 0.84 10.64 3.70
C SER A 30 -0.63 10.26 3.77
N LYS A 31 -1.04 9.16 3.13
CA LYS A 31 -2.44 8.67 3.20
C LYS A 31 -2.81 8.16 4.60
N ILE A 32 -1.91 7.45 5.27
CA ILE A 32 -2.11 6.99 6.64
C ILE A 32 -2.29 8.19 7.57
N ASP A 33 -1.39 9.18 7.51
CA ASP A 33 -1.46 10.39 8.36
C ASP A 33 -2.77 11.17 8.14
N GLN A 34 -3.18 11.37 6.88
CA GLN A 34 -4.46 12.02 6.56
C GLN A 34 -5.66 11.30 7.20
N LEU A 35 -5.72 9.97 7.10
CA LEU A 35 -6.82 9.17 7.65
C LEU A 35 -6.80 9.16 9.18
N THR A 36 -5.62 9.07 9.79
CA THR A 36 -5.47 9.17 11.25
C THR A 36 -5.95 10.53 11.76
N ARG A 37 -5.59 11.64 11.11
CA ARG A 37 -6.05 12.98 11.48
C ARG A 37 -7.56 13.15 11.31
N ALA A 38 -8.15 12.47 10.33
CA ALA A 38 -9.60 12.45 10.11
C ALA A 38 -10.37 11.54 11.08
N GLY A 39 -9.67 10.74 11.92
CA GLY A 39 -10.31 9.75 12.79
C GLY A 39 -10.76 8.48 12.06
N GLU A 40 -10.37 8.30 10.80
CA GLU A 40 -10.72 7.16 9.95
C GLU A 40 -9.82 5.96 10.23
N VAL A 41 -9.95 5.39 11.43
CA VAL A 41 -9.08 4.33 11.97
C VAL A 41 -9.03 3.10 11.06
N ASN A 42 -10.19 2.66 10.54
CA ASN A 42 -10.25 1.49 9.64
C ASN A 42 -9.57 1.76 8.30
N GLY A 43 -9.67 3.00 7.79
CA GLY A 43 -8.98 3.43 6.59
C GLY A 43 -7.47 3.45 6.80
N ALA A 44 -7.00 4.03 7.90
CA ALA A 44 -5.58 4.06 8.24
C ALA A 44 -5.00 2.64 8.35
N LYS A 45 -5.72 1.72 9.02
CA LYS A 45 -5.33 0.31 9.12
C LYS A 45 -5.25 -0.39 7.76
N LEU A 46 -6.21 -0.13 6.87
CA LEU A 46 -6.17 -0.65 5.50
C LEU A 46 -4.90 -0.21 4.78
N TRP A 47 -4.53 1.07 4.87
CA TRP A 47 -3.32 1.59 4.23
C TRP A 47 -2.02 1.09 4.88
N GLN A 48 -2.04 0.77 6.18
CA GLN A 48 -0.93 0.05 6.83
C GLN A 48 -0.77 -1.37 6.27
N ASP A 49 -1.86 -2.08 6.00
CA ASP A 49 -1.80 -3.40 5.37
C ASP A 49 -1.28 -3.31 3.92
N VAL A 50 -1.63 -2.25 3.19
CA VAL A 50 -1.08 -1.95 1.86
C VAL A 50 0.42 -1.67 1.93
N ALA A 51 0.90 -0.91 2.92
CA ALA A 51 2.32 -0.64 3.13
C ALA A 51 3.13 -1.94 3.24
N GLN A 52 2.64 -2.92 4.00
CA GLN A 52 3.30 -4.23 4.13
C GLN A 52 3.39 -5.00 2.80
N ARG A 53 2.39 -4.87 1.91
CA ARG A 53 2.46 -5.49 0.58
C ARG A 53 3.43 -4.74 -0.33
N TYR A 54 3.46 -3.42 -0.22
CA TYR A 54 4.36 -2.56 -0.97
C TYR A 54 5.84 -2.85 -0.67
N GLU A 55 6.19 -3.00 0.61
CA GLU A 55 7.54 -3.42 1.04
C GLU A 55 7.95 -4.75 0.40
N ARG A 56 7.03 -5.72 0.38
CA ARG A 56 7.27 -7.03 -0.26
C ARG A 56 7.40 -6.96 -1.78
N LEU A 57 6.83 -5.95 -2.45
CA LEU A 57 7.07 -5.74 -3.88
C LEU A 57 8.54 -5.34 -4.10
N GLY A 58 9.04 -4.38 -3.32
CA GLY A 58 10.43 -3.92 -3.38
C GLY A 58 11.45 -5.02 -3.08
N GLU A 59 11.17 -5.89 -2.11
CA GLU A 59 12.02 -7.05 -1.81
C GLU A 59 12.13 -8.03 -2.99
N ARG A 60 11.01 -8.28 -3.68
CA ARG A 60 10.94 -9.20 -4.83
C ARG A 60 11.65 -8.65 -6.07
N THR A 61 11.55 -7.35 -6.32
CA THR A 61 12.24 -6.71 -7.45
C THR A 61 13.75 -6.62 -7.19
N SER A 62 14.16 -6.39 -5.95
CA SER A 62 15.58 -6.33 -5.56
C SER A 62 16.31 -7.68 -5.60
N HIS A 63 15.61 -8.80 -5.37
CA HIS A 63 16.20 -10.16 -5.47
C HIS A 63 16.21 -10.74 -6.89
N SER A 64 15.65 -10.02 -7.87
CA SER A 64 15.57 -10.46 -9.27
C SER A 64 16.55 -9.70 -10.18
N SER A 65 17.50 -8.95 -9.61
CA SER A 65 18.53 -8.16 -10.32
C SER A 65 19.91 -8.79 -10.21
#